data_AF-A0A419HPS5-F1
#
_entry.id   AF-A0A419HPS5-F1
#
_cell.length_a   1.000
_cell.length_b   1.000
_cell.length_c   1.000
_cell.angle_alpha   90.00
_cell.angle_beta   90.00
_cell.angle_gamma   90.00
#
_symmetry.space_group_name_H-M   'P 1'
#
loop_
_entity.id
_entity.type
_entity.pdbx_description
1 polymer ?
#
loop_
_entity_poly.entity_id
_entity_poly.type
_entity_poly.pdbx_seq_one_letter_code
_entity_poly.pdbx_strand_id
1 'polypeptide(L)'
;MTQHADRIIEAKADQLRALDTELIDAIQNWIDLTKDLGNTRIDAGHPRTVHKDELAFIKSFRSLGAAGAELAVVLLRLTRTDLDSPQAKEFPPSGHRVRRTSTSRLSATAEMPKGPLSTGCCPLCGQLTGQLSR
;
A
#
# COMPACT_ATOMS: atom_id res chain seq x y z
N MET A 1 33.61 13.71 41.76
CA MET A 1 33.59 12.94 40.49
C MET A 1 32.18 12.53 40.07
N THR A 2 31.24 12.29 41.00
CA THR A 2 29.84 11.94 40.73
C THR A 2 29.07 13.05 39.99
N GLN A 3 29.19 14.31 40.40
CA GLN A 3 28.45 15.42 39.77
C GLN A 3 28.67 15.57 38.25
N HIS A 4 29.84 15.19 37.73
CA HIS A 4 30.10 15.23 36.29
C HIS A 4 29.42 14.06 35.56
N ALA A 5 29.46 12.86 36.15
CA ALA A 5 28.75 11.70 35.62
C ALA A 5 27.23 11.92 35.64
N ASP A 6 26.70 12.51 36.71
CA ASP A 6 25.27 12.82 36.87
C ASP A 6 24.79 13.77 35.75
N ARG A 7 25.54 14.83 35.47
CA ARG A 7 25.24 15.76 34.36
C ARG A 7 25.27 15.08 32.99
N ILE A 8 26.19 14.13 32.77
CA ILE A 8 26.25 13.37 31.51
C ILE A 8 25.03 12.45 31.38
N ILE A 9 24.63 11.80 32.48
CA ILE A 9 23.46 10.91 32.52
C ILE A 9 22.20 11.72 32.20
N GLU A 10 22.02 12.87 32.84
CA GLU A 10 20.87 13.76 32.60
C GLU A 10 20.80 14.21 31.14
N ALA A 11 21.92 14.69 30.58
CA ALA A 11 21.98 15.11 29.18
C ALA A 11 21.64 13.96 28.20
N LYS A 12 22.07 12.73 28.49
CA LYS A 12 21.71 11.56 27.67
C LYS A 12 20.24 11.17 27.81
N ALA A 13 19.69 11.28 29.02
CA ALA A 13 18.29 10.99 29.26
C ALA A 13 17.37 12.00 28.55
N ASP A 14 17.75 13.28 28.48
CA ASP A 14 17.04 14.29 27.68
C ASP A 14 17.06 13.94 26.19
N GLN A 15 18.23 13.54 25.67
CA GLN A 15 18.36 13.11 24.27
C GLN A 15 17.49 11.89 23.97
N LEU A 16 17.43 10.91 24.88
CA LEU A 16 16.55 9.74 24.74
C LEU A 16 15.08 10.13 24.74
N ARG A 17 14.64 11.02 25.64
CA ARG A 17 13.23 11.48 25.68
C ARG A 17 12.79 12.15 24.38
N ALA A 18 13.67 12.94 23.76
CA ALA A 18 13.40 13.54 22.46
C ALA A 18 13.24 12.45 21.38
N LEU A 19 14.15 11.48 21.34
CA LEU A 19 14.08 10.35 20.39
C LEU A 19 12.85 9.47 20.63
N ASP A 20 12.43 9.26 21.88
CA ASP A 20 11.22 8.49 22.22
C ASP A 20 9.97 9.18 21.64
N THR A 21 9.93 10.51 21.68
CA THR A 21 8.83 11.29 21.09
C THR A 21 8.80 11.12 19.58
N GLU A 22 9.95 11.28 18.91
CA GLU A 22 10.07 11.08 17.46
C GLU A 22 9.71 9.64 17.04
N LEU A 23 10.09 8.64 17.84
CA LEU A 23 9.77 7.24 17.59
C LEU A 23 8.26 6.99 17.70
N ILE A 24 7.60 7.55 18.71
CA ILE A 24 6.15 7.41 18.89
C ILE A 24 5.40 8.05 17.72
N ASP A 25 5.78 9.26 17.32
CA ASP A 25 5.16 9.96 16.20
C ASP A 25 5.34 9.19 14.88
N ALA A 26 6.55 8.66 14.64
CA ALA A 26 6.83 7.84 13.47
C ALA A 26 5.99 6.55 13.45
N ILE A 27 5.84 5.88 14.59
CA ILE A 27 5.02 4.67 14.71
C ILE A 27 3.54 5.00 14.47
N GLN A 28 3.01 6.08 15.04
CA GLN A 28 1.62 6.48 14.84
C GLN A 28 1.33 6.75 13.36
N ASN A 29 2.18 7.54 12.68
CA ASN A 29 2.04 7.79 11.26
C ASN A 29 2.14 6.50 10.41
N TRP A 30 3.08 5.60 10.75
CA TRP A 30 3.18 4.30 10.09
C TRP A 30 1.91 3.45 10.24
N ILE A 31 1.28 3.48 11.43
CA ILE A 31 0.02 2.78 11.68
C ILE A 31 -1.09 3.35 10.80
N ASP A 32 -1.22 4.66 10.74
CA ASP A 32 -2.27 5.33 9.99
C ASP A 32 -2.14 5.06 8.48
N LEU A 33 -0.93 5.18 7.93
CA LEU A 33 -0.64 4.82 6.54
C LEU A 33 -0.94 3.35 6.23
N THR A 34 -0.61 2.44 7.16
CA THR A 34 -0.86 1.00 6.95
C THR A 34 -2.35 0.68 6.98
N LYS A 35 -3.12 1.35 7.85
CA LYS A 35 -4.58 1.21 7.91
C LYS A 35 -5.24 1.75 6.65
N ASP A 36 -4.82 2.91 6.17
CA ASP A 36 -5.31 3.53 4.93
C ASP A 36 -5.02 2.65 3.70
N LEU A 37 -3.79 2.14 3.58
CA LEU A 37 -3.42 1.18 2.55
C LEU A 37 -4.28 -0.10 2.61
N GLY A 38 -4.51 -0.61 3.82
CA GLY A 38 -5.37 -1.77 4.04
C GLY A 38 -6.82 -1.53 3.60
N ASN A 39 -7.37 -0.33 3.85
CA ASN A 39 -8.70 0.07 3.39
C ASN A 39 -8.74 0.19 1.86
N THR A 40 -7.75 0.88 1.28
CA THR A 40 -7.59 1.02 -0.17
C THR A 40 -7.53 -0.33 -0.88
N ARG A 41 -6.84 -1.33 -0.29
CA ARG A 41 -6.80 -2.71 -0.82
C ARG A 41 -8.18 -3.36 -0.81
N ILE A 42 -8.92 -3.22 0.29
CA ILE A 42 -10.28 -3.77 0.39
C ILE A 42 -11.20 -3.13 -0.66
N ASP A 43 -11.14 -1.81 -0.81
CA ASP A 43 -11.94 -1.07 -1.80
C ASP A 43 -11.62 -1.51 -3.25
N ALA A 44 -10.37 -1.90 -3.49
CA ALA A 44 -9.92 -2.47 -4.76
C ALA A 44 -10.21 -3.98 -4.92
N GLY A 45 -10.82 -4.64 -3.94
CA GLY A 45 -11.12 -6.08 -3.96
C GLY A 45 -9.92 -6.99 -3.68
N HIS A 46 -8.85 -6.44 -3.11
CA HIS A 46 -7.67 -7.20 -2.67
C HIS A 46 -7.77 -7.56 -1.18
N PRO A 47 -7.06 -8.63 -0.73
CA PRO A 47 -6.91 -8.90 0.68
C PRO A 47 -6.28 -7.72 1.42
N ARG A 48 -6.77 -7.43 2.64
CA ARG A 48 -6.26 -6.33 3.48
C ARG A 48 -4.75 -6.46 3.72
N THR A 49 -4.29 -7.68 3.98
CA THR A 49 -2.88 -7.97 4.21
C THR A 49 -2.37 -9.07 3.29
N VAL A 50 -1.06 -9.04 3.03
CA VAL A 50 -0.37 -9.98 2.13
C VAL A 50 0.71 -10.69 2.94
N HIS A 51 0.59 -12.01 3.10
CA HIS A 51 1.50 -12.79 3.94
C HIS A 51 2.98 -12.61 3.58
N LYS A 52 3.29 -12.53 2.28
CA LYS A 52 4.65 -12.30 1.79
C LYS A 52 5.21 -10.94 2.26
N ASP A 53 4.38 -9.89 2.23
CA ASP A 53 4.78 -8.55 2.65
C ASP A 53 5.00 -8.51 4.18
N GLU A 54 4.15 -9.20 4.94
CA GLU A 54 4.31 -9.34 6.40
C GLU A 54 5.62 -10.06 6.76
N LEU A 55 5.94 -11.14 6.06
CA LEU A 55 7.20 -11.86 6.25
C LEU A 55 8.41 -10.99 5.89
N ALA A 56 8.32 -10.20 4.81
CA ALA A 56 9.39 -9.29 4.40
C ALA A 56 9.61 -8.18 5.45
N PHE A 57 8.53 -7.62 6.00
CA PHE A 57 8.57 -6.64 7.09
C PHE A 57 9.19 -7.22 8.36
N ILE A 58 8.78 -8.43 8.80
CA ILE A 58 9.40 -9.08 9.97
C ILE A 58 10.89 -9.35 9.72
N LYS A 59 11.26 -9.75 8.49
CA LYS A 59 12.67 -10.01 8.14
C LYS A 59 13.51 -8.73 8.20
N SER A 60 12.99 -7.57 7.80
CA SER A 60 13.75 -6.32 7.84
C SER A 60 14.11 -5.90 9.26
N PHE A 61 13.27 -6.22 10.25
CA PHE A 61 13.54 -5.92 11.66
C PHE A 61 14.52 -6.88 12.33
N ARG A 62 14.87 -8.01 11.71
CA ARG A 62 15.88 -8.93 12.26
C ARG A 62 17.29 -8.31 12.35
N SER A 63 17.54 -7.21 11.65
CA SER A 63 18.78 -6.42 11.81
C SER A 63 18.94 -5.85 13.22
N LEU A 64 17.84 -5.70 13.98
CA LEU A 64 17.83 -5.27 15.38
C LEU A 64 18.03 -6.44 16.37
N GLY A 65 18.27 -7.65 15.87
CA GLY A 65 18.42 -8.87 16.68
C GLY A 65 17.10 -9.63 16.89
N ALA A 66 17.09 -10.57 17.84
CA ALA A 66 15.93 -11.44 18.11
C ALA A 66 14.68 -10.64 18.50
N ALA A 67 14.84 -9.65 19.39
CA ALA A 67 13.76 -8.76 19.83
C ALA A 67 13.20 -7.90 18.68
N GLY A 68 13.97 -7.68 17.60
CA GLY A 68 13.48 -6.95 16.43
C GLY A 68 12.33 -7.65 15.73
N ALA A 69 12.43 -8.96 15.55
CA ALA A 69 11.34 -9.74 14.95
C ALA A 69 10.06 -9.68 15.80
N GLU A 70 10.21 -9.68 17.14
CA GLU A 70 9.10 -9.53 18.08
C GLU A 70 8.45 -8.15 17.97
N LEU A 71 9.26 -7.09 17.90
CA LEU A 71 8.78 -5.72 17.67
C LEU A 71 7.97 -5.61 16.38
N ALA A 72 8.43 -6.18 15.27
CA ALA A 72 7.69 -6.18 14.02
C ALA A 72 6.31 -6.87 14.15
N VAL A 73 6.25 -7.97 14.90
CA VAL A 73 4.97 -8.67 15.17
C VAL A 73 4.04 -7.81 16.02
N VAL A 74 4.55 -7.08 17.02
CA VAL A 74 3.76 -6.13 17.80
C VAL A 74 3.20 -5.02 16.90
N LEU A 75 4.04 -4.40 16.07
CA LEU A 75 3.63 -3.37 15.12
C LEU A 75 2.53 -3.87 14.16
N LEU A 76 2.67 -5.07 13.59
CA LEU A 76 1.64 -5.68 12.75
C LEU A 76 0.31 -5.94 13.48
N ARG A 77 0.34 -6.17 14.79
CA ARG A 77 -0.89 -6.31 15.59
C ARG A 77 -1.55 -4.96 15.82
N LEU A 78 -0.78 -3.92 16.10
CA LEU A 78 -1.28 -2.55 16.32
C LEU A 78 -2.06 -2.00 15.13
N THR A 79 -1.70 -2.38 13.90
CA THR A 79 -2.42 -1.93 12.68
C THR A 79 -3.75 -2.65 12.44
N ARG A 80 -3.98 -3.77 13.12
CA ARG A 80 -5.18 -4.61 12.97
C ARG A 80 -6.18 -4.37 14.09
N THR A 81 -5.71 -3.89 15.24
CA THR A 81 -6.56 -3.42 16.35
C THR A 81 -6.84 -1.94 16.16
N ASP A 82 -8.04 -1.50 16.54
CA ASP A 82 -8.30 -0.08 16.69
C ASP A 82 -7.52 0.41 17.90
N LEU A 83 -6.51 1.25 17.65
CA LEU A 83 -6.00 2.13 18.69
C LEU A 83 -7.13 3.12 18.97
N ASP A 84 -7.45 3.33 20.24
CA ASP A 84 -8.24 4.48 20.69
C ASP A 84 -7.42 5.77 20.44
N SER A 85 -7.16 6.09 19.17
CA SER A 85 -6.43 7.28 18.76
C SER A 85 -7.45 8.44 18.63
N PRO A 86 -7.38 9.48 19.46
CA PRO A 86 -8.29 10.63 19.37
C PRO A 86 -8.16 11.43 18.06
N GLN A 87 -7.09 11.21 17.28
CA GLN A 87 -6.78 11.94 16.03
C GLN A 87 -7.22 11.24 14.74
N ALA A 88 -7.88 10.08 14.80
CA ALA A 88 -8.37 9.35 13.61
C ALA A 88 -9.49 10.08 12.83
N LYS A 89 -9.87 11.30 13.21
CA LYS A 89 -11.05 12.02 12.70
C LYS A 89 -10.77 13.08 11.64
N GLU A 90 -9.50 13.38 11.32
CA GLU A 90 -9.17 14.53 10.47
C GLU A 90 -8.59 14.21 9.08
N PHE A 91 -8.53 12.93 8.68
CA PHE A 91 -8.24 12.61 7.29
C PHE A 91 -9.50 12.67 6.44
N PRO A 92 -9.63 13.62 5.48
CA PRO A 92 -10.74 13.59 4.53
C PRO A 92 -10.60 12.34 3.65
N PRO A 93 -11.70 11.62 3.34
CA PRO A 93 -11.64 10.49 2.43
C PRO A 93 -11.14 10.98 1.08
N SER A 94 -10.05 10.38 0.57
CA SER A 94 -9.55 10.69 -0.77
C SER A 94 -10.65 10.32 -1.76
N GLY A 95 -11.22 11.35 -2.39
CA GLY A 95 -12.30 11.23 -3.34
C GLY A 95 -11.81 10.64 -4.67
N HIS A 96 -11.45 9.36 -4.70
CA HIS A 96 -11.24 8.65 -5.95
C HIS A 96 -12.58 8.23 -6.55
N ARG A 97 -13.26 9.17 -7.21
CA ARG A 97 -14.41 8.89 -8.07
C ARG A 97 -13.92 8.11 -9.29
N VAL A 98 -14.08 6.79 -9.28
CA VAL A 98 -13.94 5.95 -10.48
C VAL A 98 -14.96 6.43 -11.52
N ARG A 99 -14.47 7.07 -12.58
CA ARG A 99 -15.28 7.52 -13.71
C ARG A 99 -15.72 6.28 -14.50
N ARG A 100 -16.90 5.71 -14.20
CA ARG A 100 -17.55 4.75 -15.11
C ARG A 100 -17.86 5.52 -16.39
N THR A 101 -17.12 5.24 -17.48
CA THR A 101 -17.57 5.63 -18.81
C THR A 101 -18.85 4.88 -19.11
N SER A 102 -19.96 5.61 -19.14
CA SER A 102 -21.25 5.13 -19.60
C SER A 102 -21.13 4.62 -21.04
N THR A 103 -21.26 3.31 -21.25
CA THR A 103 -21.62 2.74 -22.55
C THR A 103 -23.05 3.18 -22.85
N SER A 104 -23.22 4.32 -23.50
CA SER A 104 -24.50 4.70 -24.08
C SER A 104 -24.78 3.76 -25.24
N ARG A 105 -25.73 2.85 -25.05
CA ARG A 105 -26.52 2.30 -26.16
C ARG A 105 -27.14 3.49 -26.88
N LEU A 106 -26.67 3.76 -28.09
CA LEU A 106 -27.44 4.49 -29.08
C LEU A 106 -27.89 3.47 -30.13
N SER A 107 -29.17 3.14 -30.01
CA SER A 107 -30.00 2.65 -31.09
C SER A 107 -29.92 3.61 -32.27
N ALA A 108 -29.30 3.16 -33.37
CA ALA A 108 -29.43 3.79 -34.67
C ALA A 108 -30.07 2.75 -35.61
N THR A 109 -31.36 2.91 -35.83
CA THR A 109 -32.05 2.39 -37.01
C THR A 109 -31.52 3.15 -38.22
N ALA A 110 -30.82 2.47 -39.12
CA ALA A 110 -30.47 3.01 -40.43
C ALA A 110 -30.59 1.91 -41.49
N GLU A 111 -31.30 2.25 -42.55
CA GLU A 111 -31.71 1.45 -43.69
C GLU A 111 -30.58 0.69 -44.40
N MET A 112 -30.95 -0.46 -44.97
CA MET A 112 -30.15 -1.26 -45.88
C MET A 112 -30.31 -0.79 -47.34
N PRO A 113 -29.23 -0.49 -48.06
CA PRO A 113 -29.22 -0.61 -49.51
C PRO A 113 -28.60 -1.95 -49.94
N LYS A 114 -29.30 -2.65 -50.85
CA LYS A 114 -28.85 -3.88 -51.51
C LYS A 114 -27.72 -3.57 -52.51
N GLY A 115 -26.65 -4.36 -52.48
CA GLY A 115 -25.62 -4.43 -53.53
C GLY A 115 -24.58 -5.50 -53.20
N PRO A 116 -24.18 -6.39 -54.15
CA PRO A 116 -23.28 -7.51 -53.85
C PRO A 116 -21.82 -7.25 -54.27
N LEU A 117 -20.94 -8.13 -53.76
CA LEU A 117 -19.55 -8.41 -54.15
C LEU A 117 -18.46 -7.48 -53.59
N SER A 118 -17.56 -8.07 -52.79
CA SER A 118 -16.14 -8.25 -53.18
C SER A 118 -15.29 -8.65 -51.97
N THR A 119 -14.67 -9.81 -52.09
CA THR A 119 -13.47 -10.27 -51.39
C THR A 119 -12.39 -9.17 -51.36
N GLY A 120 -11.74 -8.96 -50.21
CA GLY A 120 -10.66 -7.97 -50.10
C GLY A 120 -9.91 -8.04 -48.78
N CYS A 121 -8.75 -8.69 -48.81
CA CYS A 121 -7.57 -8.58 -47.95
C CYS A 121 -7.63 -7.76 -46.65
N CYS A 122 -7.38 -8.42 -45.52
CA CYS A 122 -6.72 -7.81 -44.36
C CYS A 122 -5.22 -7.63 -44.65
N PRO A 123 -4.65 -6.41 -44.54
CA PRO A 123 -3.21 -6.23 -44.44
C PRO A 123 -2.79 -6.15 -42.97
N LEU A 124 -1.74 -6.90 -42.62
CA LEU A 124 -0.88 -6.70 -41.45
C LEU A 124 -1.55 -6.71 -40.05
N CYS A 125 -1.55 -7.88 -39.41
CA CYS A 125 -0.97 -7.99 -38.07
C CYS A 125 -0.39 -9.41 -37.92
N GLY A 126 0.94 -9.48 -38.05
CA GLY A 126 1.70 -10.72 -38.26
C GLY A 126 1.73 -11.64 -37.05
N GLN A 127 1.57 -12.92 -37.34
CA GLN A 127 2.07 -14.02 -36.53
C GLN A 127 3.60 -14.08 -36.67
N LEU A 128 4.31 -14.20 -35.57
CA LEU A 128 5.67 -14.73 -35.55
C LEU A 128 5.71 -15.85 -34.51
N THR A 129 5.34 -17.03 -34.99
CA THR A 129 5.79 -18.32 -34.47
C THR A 129 7.25 -18.51 -34.85
N GLY A 130 8.09 -18.90 -33.90
CA GLY A 130 9.51 -19.16 -34.12
C GLY A 130 10.06 -20.06 -33.02
N GLN A 131 10.05 -21.34 -33.31
CA GLN A 131 10.39 -22.46 -32.43
C GLN A 131 11.86 -22.88 -32.63
N LEU A 132 12.42 -23.57 -31.64
CA LEU A 132 13.64 -24.41 -31.64
C LEU A 132 15.04 -23.77 -31.50
N SER A 133 15.65 -24.04 -30.34
CA SER A 133 17.07 -24.33 -30.22
C SER A 133 17.31 -25.38 -29.12
N ARG A 134 18.12 -26.37 -29.50
CA ARG A 134 18.62 -27.57 -28.81
C ARG A 134 17.73 -28.81 -28.81
#